data_AF-A0A090QTN0-F1
#
_entry.id   AF-A0A090QTN0-F1
#
_cell.length_a   1.000
_cell.length_b   1.000
_cell.length_c   1.000
_cell.angle_alpha   90.00
_cell.angle_beta   90.00
_cell.angle_gamma   90.00
#
_symmetry.space_group_name_H-M   'P 1'
#
loop_
_entity.id
_entity.type
_entity.pdbx_description
1 polymer ?
#
loop_
_entity_poly.entity_id
_entity_poly.type
_entity_poly.pdbx_seq_one_letter_code
_entity_poly.pdbx_strand_id
1 'polypeptide(L)'
;MTDARIEAVDSRIGGRIPLKTRTVIGPFCQHCHPLFADNQSPQFGQTDLVCPVCHGEQHPSAAISFADIQGFAQQLREQGEVTLAVGGHRTTLRMLPFTDAAPQRAHVLVCNPNRLAAHFSAEHHHVMALSSVEKPVVTLFAKPSSQQPPITQTLYGVRFAWHRALSVLAEILRQQGVDYLFYRTDAPQLSVAWVANQWSECDVDASGSVPAPFAGLKAPLHDSATVRGLRADWHKNIVTFALSAPSRDTSDRTTHALCALHAGSIESDVWRHQAVIYFSNQSPGQLVVLDPRLNPEVFFRLRPLPQTGQQWWQALETQGRHDLLSRFSTRFPDDTAQLVGMHFTGPRDNLTTLFAACACVMGQATTGPSVQQLADRVIAAAMSFHGKNAHRIDIGFDESLMIIKSPIFPSVDWIFIRR
;
A
#
# COMPACT_ATOMS: atom_id res chain seq x y z
N MET A 1 -21.70 -1.23 -36.20
CA MET A 1 -22.65 -0.83 -35.13
C MET A 1 -22.22 -1.59 -33.91
N THR A 2 -21.73 -1.02 -32.83
CA THR A 2 -21.86 0.34 -32.27
C THR A 2 -20.54 0.66 -31.55
N ASP A 3 -20.12 1.93 -31.60
CA ASP A 3 -19.01 2.47 -30.81
C ASP A 3 -19.10 1.99 -29.36
N ALA A 4 -18.31 0.98 -29.01
CA ALA A 4 -18.06 0.62 -27.63
C ALA A 4 -17.16 1.71 -27.05
N ARG A 5 -17.78 2.76 -26.52
CA ARG A 5 -17.06 3.83 -25.84
C ARG A 5 -16.64 3.28 -24.48
N ILE A 6 -15.36 2.93 -24.38
CA ILE A 6 -14.71 2.55 -23.15
C ILE A 6 -14.51 3.83 -22.33
N GLU A 7 -15.39 4.06 -21.36
CA GLU A 7 -15.14 5.04 -20.32
C GLU A 7 -14.63 4.28 -19.10
N ALA A 8 -13.35 4.50 -18.77
CA ALA A 8 -12.86 4.13 -17.46
C ALA A 8 -13.77 4.81 -16.42
N VAL A 9 -14.18 4.06 -15.39
CA VAL A 9 -14.76 4.69 -14.21
C VAL A 9 -13.63 5.49 -13.54
N ASP A 10 -13.52 6.75 -13.95
CA ASP A 10 -12.52 7.74 -13.51
C ASP A 10 -12.69 8.12 -12.02
N SER A 11 -13.75 7.67 -11.36
CA SER A 11 -13.98 7.92 -9.94
C SER A 11 -13.24 6.90 -9.07
N ARG A 12 -11.91 6.97 -9.14
CA ARG A 12 -10.93 7.03 -8.02
C ARG A 12 -9.56 7.45 -8.56
N ILE A 13 -9.54 8.26 -9.61
CA ILE A 13 -8.36 9.04 -9.94
C ILE A 13 -8.36 10.20 -8.92
N GLY A 14 -7.28 10.38 -8.18
CA GLY A 14 -7.17 11.38 -7.12
C GLY A 14 -7.68 12.76 -7.52
N GLY A 15 -8.70 13.27 -6.83
CA GLY A 15 -9.19 14.60 -7.10
C GLY A 15 -8.12 15.68 -6.93
N ARG A 16 -8.22 16.77 -7.71
CA ARG A 16 -7.62 18.09 -7.32
C ARG A 16 -8.30 18.69 -6.09
N ILE A 17 -9.35 18.03 -5.60
CA ILE A 17 -10.13 18.37 -4.43
C ILE A 17 -9.51 17.59 -3.26
N PRO A 18 -9.28 18.22 -2.10
CA PRO A 18 -8.80 17.52 -0.91
C PRO A 18 -9.60 16.25 -0.63
N LEU A 19 -8.94 15.18 -0.17
CA LEU A 19 -9.57 13.93 0.19
C LEU A 19 -10.70 14.22 1.19
N LYS A 20 -11.95 14.01 0.79
CA LYS A 20 -13.15 14.38 1.57
C LYS A 20 -13.36 13.53 2.83
N THR A 21 -12.53 12.52 3.05
CA THR A 21 -12.77 11.45 4.01
C THR A 21 -12.50 11.83 5.46
N ARG A 22 -11.82 12.95 5.75
CA ARG A 22 -11.53 13.36 7.14
C ARG A 22 -11.50 14.89 7.28
N THR A 23 -12.10 15.40 8.36
CA THR A 23 -11.73 16.71 8.91
C THR A 23 -10.32 16.57 9.47
N VAL A 24 -9.30 16.82 8.63
CA VAL A 24 -7.91 16.76 9.07
C VAL A 24 -7.64 18.03 9.87
N ILE A 25 -7.76 17.93 11.19
CA ILE A 25 -7.22 19.00 12.05
C ILE A 25 -5.72 18.72 12.18
N GLY A 26 -4.95 19.47 11.41
CA GLY A 26 -3.50 19.30 11.32
C GLY A 26 -2.82 19.64 12.65
N PRO A 27 -1.85 18.84 13.11
CA PRO A 27 -1.14 19.10 14.37
C PRO A 27 -0.29 20.38 14.31
N PHE A 28 -0.06 20.93 13.12
CA PHE A 28 0.57 22.22 12.87
C PHE A 28 0.23 22.68 11.45
N CYS A 29 0.44 23.97 11.17
CA CYS A 29 0.29 24.55 9.83
C CYS A 29 1.57 25.29 9.42
N GLN A 30 1.60 25.81 8.19
CA GLN A 30 2.73 26.58 7.66
C GLN A 30 3.04 27.85 8.49
N HIS A 31 2.08 28.37 9.26
CA HIS A 31 2.31 29.52 10.13
C HIS A 31 3.12 29.16 11.39
N CYS A 32 2.77 28.09 12.11
CA CYS A 32 3.45 27.74 13.36
C CYS A 32 4.63 26.78 13.18
N HIS A 33 4.65 25.97 12.12
CA HIS A 33 5.69 24.95 11.94
C HIS A 33 7.12 25.52 11.91
N PRO A 34 7.44 26.58 11.15
CA PRO A 34 8.77 27.18 11.19
C PRO A 34 9.14 27.73 12.58
N LEU A 35 8.17 28.19 13.36
CA LEU A 35 8.45 28.78 14.66
C LEU A 35 8.94 27.76 15.69
N PHE A 36 8.35 26.56 15.75
CA PHE A 36 8.77 25.56 16.74
C PHE A 36 9.73 24.49 16.20
N ALA A 37 9.79 24.28 14.88
CA ALA A 37 10.59 23.22 14.27
C ALA A 37 11.86 23.71 13.56
N ASP A 38 12.02 25.02 13.31
CA ASP A 38 13.28 25.59 12.81
C ASP A 38 14.23 25.88 13.98
N ASN A 39 15.46 25.39 13.88
CA ASN A 39 16.47 25.57 14.92
C ASN A 39 17.02 26.98 15.05
N GLN A 40 16.78 27.83 14.06
CA GLN A 40 17.11 29.25 14.11
C GLN A 40 16.01 30.09 14.78
N SER A 41 14.84 29.49 15.04
CA SER A 41 13.75 30.19 15.70
C SER A 41 13.99 30.31 17.21
N PRO A 42 13.70 31.47 17.83
CA PRO A 42 13.72 31.59 19.29
C PRO A 42 12.67 30.70 19.99
N GLN A 43 11.69 30.20 19.25
CA GLN A 43 10.62 29.31 19.75
C GLN A 43 10.90 27.84 19.44
N PHE A 44 12.10 27.50 18.96
CA PHE A 44 12.48 26.12 18.67
C PHE A 44 12.23 25.21 19.87
N GLY A 45 11.56 24.08 19.64
CA GLY A 45 11.24 23.11 20.68
C GLY A 45 9.97 23.38 21.48
N GLN A 46 9.29 24.52 21.29
CA GLN A 46 8.02 24.84 21.94
C GLN A 46 6.86 24.06 21.29
N THR A 47 6.70 22.79 21.65
CA THR A 47 5.65 21.91 21.10
C THR A 47 4.24 22.33 21.49
N ASP A 48 4.09 23.11 22.55
CA ASP A 48 2.85 23.70 23.05
C ASP A 48 2.56 25.10 22.48
N LEU A 49 3.37 25.57 21.50
CA LEU A 49 3.19 26.87 20.87
C LEU A 49 1.76 27.07 20.37
N VAL A 50 1.07 28.05 20.93
CA VAL A 50 -0.32 28.39 20.57
C VAL A 50 -0.35 28.92 19.15
N CYS A 51 -1.17 28.31 18.29
CA CYS A 51 -1.35 28.75 16.92
C CYS A 51 -2.76 29.29 16.71
N PRO A 52 -2.94 30.57 16.33
CA PRO A 52 -4.27 31.15 16.09
C PRO A 52 -4.94 30.62 14.82
N VAL A 53 -4.21 29.87 13.98
CA VAL A 53 -4.71 29.36 12.69
C VAL A 53 -5.15 27.91 12.78
N CYS A 54 -4.30 27.04 13.32
CA CYS A 54 -4.56 25.59 13.33
C CYS A 54 -4.96 25.04 14.70
N HIS A 55 -4.73 25.79 15.78
CA HIS A 55 -4.94 25.33 17.15
C HIS A 55 -4.29 23.96 17.46
N GLY A 56 -3.20 23.63 16.76
CA GLY A 56 -2.53 22.33 16.83
C GLY A 56 -2.07 21.95 18.24
N GLU A 57 -1.87 22.94 19.12
CA GLU A 57 -1.53 22.76 20.54
C GLU A 57 -2.66 22.12 21.37
N GLN A 58 -3.91 22.21 20.90
CA GLN A 58 -5.09 21.70 21.58
C GLN A 58 -5.36 20.23 21.23
N HIS A 59 -4.65 19.68 20.25
CA HIS A 59 -4.79 18.28 19.84
C HIS A 59 -4.06 17.36 20.82
N PRO A 60 -4.60 16.17 21.09
CA PRO A 60 -4.14 15.32 22.18
C PRO A 60 -2.69 14.93 21.94
N SER A 61 -1.79 15.59 22.65
CA SER A 61 -0.50 15.06 23.03
C SER A 61 -0.35 15.33 24.50
N ALA A 62 0.03 14.31 25.29
CA ALA A 62 0.70 14.60 26.55
C ALA A 62 1.81 15.61 26.23
N ALA A 63 1.93 16.67 27.03
CA ALA A 63 2.91 17.72 26.78
C ALA A 63 4.32 17.10 26.84
N ILE A 64 4.90 16.84 25.66
CA ILE A 64 6.29 16.40 25.54
C ILE A 64 7.12 17.68 25.50
N SER A 65 7.89 17.91 26.56
CA SER A 65 8.74 19.09 26.69
C SER A 65 9.94 19.01 25.74
N PHE A 66 10.57 20.15 25.47
CA PHE A 66 11.81 20.17 24.68
C PHE A 66 12.92 19.31 25.31
N ALA A 67 13.01 19.30 26.65
CA ALA A 67 13.99 18.49 27.38
C ALA A 67 13.75 16.99 27.16
N ASP A 68 12.49 16.55 27.12
CA ASP A 68 12.15 15.15 26.80
C ASP A 68 12.61 14.79 25.39
N ILE A 69 12.41 15.69 24.41
CA ILE A 69 12.81 15.48 23.02
C ILE A 69 14.33 15.39 22.89
N GLN A 70 15.06 16.26 23.60
CA GLN A 70 16.52 16.16 23.68
C GLN A 70 16.96 14.83 24.31
N GLY A 71 16.27 14.39 25.37
CA GLY A 71 16.47 13.07 25.98
C GLY A 71 16.24 11.93 24.99
N PHE A 72 15.19 11.98 24.17
CA PHE A 72 14.93 10.99 23.12
C PHE A 72 16.01 10.98 22.04
N ALA A 73 16.50 12.14 21.63
CA ALA A 73 17.61 12.24 20.68
C ALA A 73 18.89 11.61 21.26
N GLN A 74 19.20 11.91 22.53
CA GLN A 74 20.33 11.30 23.22
C GLN A 74 20.17 9.77 23.34
N GLN A 75 18.99 9.30 23.73
CA GLN A 75 18.70 7.87 23.82
C GLN A 75 18.87 7.16 22.48
N LEU A 76 18.40 7.74 21.38
CA LEU A 76 18.62 7.21 20.02
C LEU A 76 20.10 7.11 19.66
N ARG A 77 20.91 8.06 20.11
CA ARG A 77 22.36 8.07 19.85
C ARG A 77 23.10 7.02 20.66
N GLU A 78 22.71 6.83 21.91
CA GLU A 78 23.38 5.91 22.85
C GLU A 78 22.91 4.47 22.68
N GLN A 79 21.61 4.26 22.53
CA GLN A 79 20.98 2.94 22.53
C GLN A 79 20.55 2.49 21.13
N GLY A 80 20.51 3.40 20.15
CA GLY A 80 20.05 3.10 18.78
C GLY A 80 18.54 2.97 18.63
N GLU A 81 17.77 3.17 19.70
CA GLU A 81 16.32 3.01 19.74
C GLU A 81 15.67 3.93 20.79
N VAL A 82 14.48 4.43 20.50
CA VAL A 82 13.61 5.12 21.46
C VAL A 82 12.15 4.84 21.16
N THR A 83 11.30 4.86 22.19
CA THR A 83 9.85 4.77 22.03
C THR A 83 9.17 5.97 22.65
N LEU A 84 8.32 6.63 21.87
CA LEU A 84 7.56 7.81 22.26
C LEU A 84 6.08 7.46 22.34
N ALA A 85 5.37 7.99 23.33
CA ALA A 85 3.92 7.89 23.44
C ALA A 85 3.30 9.28 23.25
N VAL A 86 2.64 9.50 22.11
CA VAL A 86 2.05 10.79 21.73
C VAL A 86 0.60 10.59 21.35
N GLY A 87 -0.32 11.28 22.02
CA GLY A 87 -1.74 11.22 21.69
C GLY A 87 -2.37 9.84 21.83
N GLY A 88 -1.91 9.06 22.81
CA GLY A 88 -2.37 7.67 23.02
C GLY A 88 -1.76 6.66 22.05
N HIS A 89 -0.89 7.11 21.14
CA HIS A 89 -0.21 6.27 20.16
C HIS A 89 1.26 6.06 20.52
N ARG A 90 1.74 4.84 20.33
CA ARG A 90 3.14 4.46 20.57
C ARG A 90 3.91 4.41 19.25
N THR A 91 4.99 5.18 19.18
CA THR A 91 5.92 5.20 18.05
C THR A 91 7.30 4.80 18.51
N THR A 92 7.82 3.69 17.96
CA THR A 92 9.19 3.23 18.17
C THR A 92 10.06 3.67 16.99
N LEU A 93 11.17 4.33 17.28
CA LEU A 93 12.17 4.81 16.32
C LEU A 93 13.48 4.07 16.53
N ARG A 94 14.15 3.67 15.44
CA ARG A 94 15.44 2.98 15.49
C ARG A 94 16.41 3.54 14.46
N MET A 95 17.69 3.57 14.82
CA MET A 95 18.79 3.83 13.89
C MET A 95 18.97 2.66 12.92
N LEU A 96 18.77 1.43 13.39
CA LEU A 96 18.91 0.20 12.59
C LEU A 96 17.55 -0.36 12.15
N PRO A 97 17.50 -1.12 11.04
CA PRO A 97 16.27 -1.79 10.61
C PRO A 97 15.70 -2.70 11.69
N PHE A 98 14.36 -2.80 11.76
CA PHE A 98 13.72 -3.80 12.61
C PHE A 98 14.02 -5.21 12.10
N THR A 99 14.50 -6.06 12.99
CA THR A 99 14.86 -7.46 12.70
C THR A 99 13.70 -8.43 12.84
N ASP A 100 12.62 -8.03 13.52
CA ASP A 100 11.48 -8.92 13.74
C ASP A 100 10.76 -9.13 12.41
N ALA A 101 10.65 -10.41 12.02
CA ALA A 101 10.19 -10.93 10.74
C ALA A 101 8.71 -10.65 10.41
N ALA A 102 8.20 -9.45 10.68
CA ALA A 102 6.92 -9.03 10.16
C ALA A 102 7.03 -9.00 8.62
N PRO A 103 6.10 -9.66 7.89
CA PRO A 103 6.13 -9.74 6.43
C PRO A 103 5.83 -8.40 5.73
N GLN A 104 5.88 -7.29 6.46
CA GLN A 104 5.47 -5.96 6.00
C GLN A 104 6.68 -5.14 5.55
N ARG A 105 6.41 -4.23 4.61
CA ARG A 105 7.39 -3.27 4.11
C ARG A 105 7.91 -2.41 5.27
N ALA A 106 9.22 -2.20 5.33
CA ALA A 106 9.79 -1.34 6.36
C ALA A 106 9.43 0.13 6.10
N HIS A 107 9.27 0.90 7.18
CA HIS A 107 8.93 2.32 7.11
C HIS A 107 10.07 3.18 7.64
N VAL A 108 10.23 4.35 7.02
CA VAL A 108 11.31 5.31 7.30
C VAL A 108 10.74 6.71 7.50
N LEU A 109 11.14 7.35 8.60
CA LEU A 109 10.92 8.76 8.88
C LEU A 109 12.13 9.54 8.37
N VAL A 110 11.91 10.49 7.48
CA VAL A 110 12.99 11.35 6.95
C VAL A 110 13.23 12.51 7.92
N CYS A 111 14.44 12.59 8.45
CA CYS A 111 14.88 13.69 9.30
C CYS A 111 15.44 14.85 8.48
N ASN A 112 16.05 14.54 7.31
CA ASN A 112 16.64 15.54 6.42
C ASN A 112 15.98 15.54 5.04
N PRO A 113 14.93 16.35 4.81
CA PRO A 113 14.25 16.44 3.53
C PRO A 113 15.19 16.79 2.36
N ASN A 114 16.23 17.58 2.61
CA ASN A 114 17.20 17.99 1.58
C ASN A 114 18.06 16.83 1.05
N ARG A 115 18.11 15.71 1.79
CA ARG A 115 18.82 14.49 1.40
C ARG A 115 17.89 13.35 1.00
N LEU A 116 16.58 13.59 0.89
CA LEU A 116 15.62 12.57 0.43
C LEU A 116 16.06 11.93 -0.89
N ALA A 117 16.43 12.73 -1.89
CA ALA A 117 16.83 12.26 -3.22
C ALA A 117 18.16 11.50 -3.23
N ALA A 118 18.99 11.63 -2.18
CA ALA A 118 20.23 10.85 -2.05
C ALA A 118 19.94 9.39 -1.67
N HIS A 119 18.86 9.15 -0.92
CA HIS A 119 18.49 7.84 -0.37
C HIS A 119 17.34 7.17 -1.12
N PHE A 120 16.46 7.96 -1.72
CA PHE A 120 15.25 7.45 -2.37
C PHE A 120 15.06 8.06 -3.77
N SER A 121 14.47 7.29 -4.67
CA SER A 121 14.00 7.79 -5.97
C SER A 121 12.68 8.53 -5.79
N ALA A 122 12.77 9.78 -5.32
CA ALA A 122 11.65 10.69 -5.18
C ALA A 122 11.57 11.64 -6.39
N GLU A 123 10.35 11.98 -6.78
CA GLU A 123 10.05 12.97 -7.81
C GLU A 123 9.37 14.19 -7.17
N HIS A 124 9.16 15.26 -7.93
CA HIS A 124 8.54 16.48 -7.42
C HIS A 124 7.18 16.21 -6.74
N HIS A 125 6.32 15.39 -7.35
CA HIS A 125 5.03 15.04 -6.77
C HIS A 125 5.19 14.31 -5.43
N HIS A 126 6.14 13.38 -5.31
CA HIS A 126 6.45 12.69 -4.05
C HIS A 126 6.84 13.69 -2.94
N VAL A 127 7.70 14.66 -3.25
CA VAL A 127 8.12 15.71 -2.29
C VAL A 127 6.93 16.56 -1.85
N MET A 128 6.06 16.94 -2.80
CA MET A 128 4.84 17.70 -2.50
C MET A 128 3.90 16.92 -1.57
N ALA A 129 3.68 15.63 -1.83
CA ALA A 129 2.85 14.79 -0.97
C ALA A 129 3.44 14.63 0.43
N LEU A 130 4.73 14.31 0.56
CA LEU A 130 5.40 14.21 1.86
C LEU A 130 5.37 15.53 2.64
N SER A 131 5.39 16.66 1.94
CA SER A 131 5.37 18.00 2.54
C SER A 131 3.97 18.51 2.89
N SER A 132 2.91 17.83 2.43
CA SER A 132 1.51 18.17 2.74
C SER A 132 1.21 18.17 4.25
N VAL A 133 0.04 18.68 4.63
CA VAL A 133 -0.38 18.76 6.04
C VAL A 133 -0.74 17.37 6.58
N GLU A 134 -1.28 16.52 5.72
CA GLU A 134 -1.71 15.16 6.01
C GLU A 134 -0.53 14.22 6.30
N LYS A 135 0.67 14.59 5.82
CA LYS A 135 1.92 13.85 5.99
C LYS A 135 1.72 12.36 5.67
N PRO A 136 1.33 12.01 4.43
CA PRO A 136 1.06 10.63 4.06
C PRO A 136 2.34 9.79 4.00
N VAL A 137 2.17 8.47 4.08
CA VAL A 137 3.18 7.48 3.73
C VAL A 137 3.18 7.31 2.21
N VAL A 138 4.35 7.45 1.60
CA VAL A 138 4.57 7.24 0.17
C VAL A 138 5.54 6.07 -0.02
N THR A 139 5.22 5.14 -0.90
CA THR A 139 6.15 4.04 -1.23
C THR A 139 7.21 4.52 -2.22
N LEU A 140 8.48 4.51 -1.81
CA LEU A 140 9.60 4.94 -2.65
C LEU A 140 10.64 3.84 -2.82
N PHE A 141 11.29 3.85 -3.98
CA PHE A 141 12.44 3.00 -4.26
C PHE A 141 13.67 3.50 -3.51
N ALA A 142 14.32 2.59 -2.78
CA ALA A 142 15.58 2.85 -2.10
C ALA A 142 16.75 2.82 -3.08
N LYS A 143 17.54 3.88 -3.10
CA LYS A 143 18.81 3.88 -3.83
C LYS A 143 19.86 3.12 -3.02
N PRO A 144 20.78 2.39 -3.67
CA PRO A 144 21.94 1.86 -3.00
C PRO A 144 22.69 3.01 -2.31
N SER A 145 22.67 3.05 -0.98
CA SER A 145 23.33 4.09 -0.20
C SER A 145 24.64 3.55 0.36
N SER A 146 25.70 4.35 0.26
CA SER A 146 26.99 4.08 0.90
C SER A 146 27.01 4.46 2.39
N GLN A 147 25.94 5.06 2.91
CA GLN A 147 25.85 5.47 4.31
C GLN A 147 25.40 4.32 5.22
N GLN A 148 25.97 4.28 6.43
CA GLN A 148 25.60 3.32 7.46
C GLN A 148 24.54 3.92 8.40
N PRO A 149 23.50 3.16 8.75
CA PRO A 149 23.23 1.79 8.31
C PRO A 149 22.63 1.73 6.90
N PRO A 150 22.91 0.68 6.11
CA PRO A 150 22.44 0.60 4.75
C PRO A 150 20.92 0.37 4.68
N ILE A 151 20.30 1.00 3.69
CA ILE A 151 18.94 0.71 3.28
C ILE A 151 18.96 -0.64 2.53
N THR A 152 18.42 -1.70 3.12
CA THR A 152 18.57 -3.09 2.63
C THR A 152 17.39 -3.59 1.79
N GLN A 153 16.20 -3.05 2.00
CA GLN A 153 15.03 -3.41 1.20
C GLN A 153 14.97 -2.56 -0.07
N THR A 154 14.20 -3.00 -1.06
CA THR A 154 14.10 -2.30 -2.34
C THR A 154 13.08 -1.17 -2.31
N LEU A 155 11.98 -1.34 -1.55
CA LEU A 155 10.92 -0.36 -1.39
C LEU A 155 10.71 -0.07 0.10
N TYR A 156 10.42 1.19 0.43
CA TYR A 156 10.10 1.64 1.79
C TYR A 156 8.85 2.49 1.82
N GLY A 157 8.09 2.40 2.91
CA GLY A 157 7.10 3.42 3.26
C GLY A 157 7.83 4.64 3.83
N VAL A 158 7.88 5.73 3.08
CA VAL A 158 8.59 6.96 3.46
C VAL A 158 7.59 7.99 3.96
N ARG A 159 7.92 8.66 5.06
CA ARG A 159 7.07 9.68 5.69
C ARG A 159 7.90 10.84 6.25
N PHE A 160 7.34 12.05 6.26
CA PHE A 160 7.86 13.18 7.04
C PHE A 160 7.21 13.24 8.42
N ALA A 161 7.80 14.01 9.34
CA ALA A 161 7.25 14.17 10.67
C ALA A 161 5.78 14.65 10.63
N TRP A 162 4.92 13.96 11.38
CA TRP A 162 3.47 14.14 11.35
C TRP A 162 2.88 14.68 12.65
N HIS A 163 3.70 15.00 13.65
CA HIS A 163 3.27 15.75 14.82
C HIS A 163 4.42 16.62 15.35
N ARG A 164 4.11 17.55 16.24
CA ARG A 164 5.04 18.61 16.67
C ARG A 164 6.33 18.05 17.27
N ALA A 165 6.22 17.12 18.23
CA ALA A 165 7.40 16.50 18.85
C ALA A 165 8.33 15.76 17.86
N LEU A 166 7.78 15.03 16.87
CA LEU A 166 8.60 14.38 15.84
C LEU A 166 9.27 15.40 14.91
N SER A 167 8.66 16.56 14.69
CA SER A 167 9.24 17.61 13.83
C SER A 167 10.47 18.22 14.49
N VAL A 168 10.38 18.50 15.79
CA VAL A 168 11.53 18.97 16.60
C VAL A 168 12.60 17.89 16.70
N LEU A 169 12.22 16.62 16.98
CA LEU A 169 13.17 15.51 17.04
C LEU A 169 13.92 15.31 15.72
N ALA A 170 13.19 15.35 14.60
CA ALA A 170 13.77 15.24 13.27
C ALA A 170 14.79 16.36 13.00
N GLU A 171 14.51 17.59 13.42
CA GLU A 171 15.44 18.72 13.28
C GLU A 171 16.70 18.56 14.15
N ILE A 172 16.57 18.14 15.41
CA ILE A 172 17.72 17.85 16.28
C ILE A 172 18.61 16.78 15.64
N LEU A 173 18.01 15.69 15.15
CA LEU A 173 18.72 14.59 14.52
C LEU A 173 19.37 15.01 13.19
N ARG A 174 18.72 15.87 12.41
CA ARG A 174 19.27 16.47 11.18
C ARG A 174 20.56 17.23 11.46
N GLN A 175 20.61 18.04 12.52
CA GLN A 175 21.83 18.75 12.93
C GLN A 175 22.95 17.80 13.34
N GLN A 176 22.60 16.64 13.88
CA GLN A 176 23.53 15.57 14.24
C GLN A 176 23.95 14.70 13.03
N GLY A 177 23.51 15.05 11.82
CA GLY A 177 23.85 14.34 10.59
C GLY A 177 23.05 13.06 10.33
N VAL A 178 21.94 12.85 11.04
CA VAL A 178 21.02 11.73 10.80
C VAL A 178 20.02 12.14 9.72
N ASP A 179 20.04 11.44 8.59
CA ASP A 179 19.16 11.77 7.46
C ASP A 179 17.77 11.11 7.58
N TYR A 180 17.68 9.97 8.25
CA TYR A 180 16.44 9.21 8.42
C TYR A 180 16.50 8.22 9.59
N LEU A 181 15.33 7.71 10.00
CA LEU A 181 15.13 6.69 11.04
C LEU A 181 14.14 5.62 10.58
N PHE A 182 14.32 4.38 11.03
CA PHE A 182 13.28 3.36 10.89
C PHE A 182 12.20 3.57 11.96
N TYR A 183 10.93 3.42 11.61
CA TYR A 183 9.85 3.56 12.60
C TYR A 183 8.79 2.46 12.53
N ARG A 184 8.14 2.22 13.68
CA ARG A 184 6.88 1.48 13.82
C ARG A 184 5.94 2.31 14.69
N THR A 185 4.67 2.39 14.31
CA THR A 185 3.66 3.16 15.06
C THR A 185 2.30 2.50 14.96
N ASP A 186 1.50 2.63 16.02
CA ASP A 186 0.07 2.31 16.03
C ASP A 186 -0.82 3.53 15.70
N ALA A 187 -0.20 4.70 15.46
CA ALA A 187 -0.91 5.88 14.98
C ALA A 187 -1.47 5.64 13.57
N PRO A 188 -2.66 6.18 13.25
CA PRO A 188 -3.18 6.15 11.89
C PRO A 188 -2.20 6.73 10.86
N GLN A 189 -2.07 6.04 9.73
CA GLN A 189 -1.19 6.38 8.62
C GLN A 189 -2.00 6.48 7.33
N LEU A 190 -2.20 7.71 6.84
CA LEU A 190 -2.68 7.91 5.48
C LEU A 190 -1.60 7.40 4.52
N SER A 191 -1.87 6.32 3.80
CA SER A 191 -0.98 5.80 2.76
C SER A 191 -1.50 6.21 1.40
N VAL A 192 -0.63 6.72 0.52
CA VAL A 192 -1.03 7.18 -0.81
C VAL A 192 -0.13 6.61 -1.90
N ALA A 193 -0.71 6.39 -3.07
CA ALA A 193 -0.01 6.01 -4.30
C ALA A 193 -0.29 7.01 -5.42
N TRP A 194 0.71 7.24 -6.26
CA TRP A 194 0.58 8.05 -7.46
C TRP A 194 0.20 7.16 -8.65
N VAL A 195 -1.03 7.31 -9.14
CA VAL A 195 -1.58 6.51 -10.23
C VAL A 195 -2.20 7.43 -11.27
N ALA A 196 -1.84 7.26 -12.54
CA ALA A 196 -2.36 8.05 -13.66
C ALA A 196 -2.32 9.57 -13.42
N ASN A 197 -1.20 10.07 -12.89
CA ASN A 197 -0.97 11.48 -12.55
C ASN A 197 -1.85 12.05 -11.43
N GLN A 198 -2.37 11.21 -10.53
CA GLN A 198 -3.15 11.67 -9.38
C GLN A 198 -2.90 10.81 -8.12
N TRP A 199 -3.26 11.34 -6.95
CA TRP A 199 -3.08 10.68 -5.65
C TRP A 199 -4.27 9.82 -5.27
N SER A 200 -4.05 8.52 -5.07
CA SER A 200 -5.06 7.60 -4.55
C SER A 200 -4.71 7.13 -3.14
N GLU A 201 -5.69 7.08 -2.25
CA GLU A 201 -5.55 6.53 -0.89
C GLU A 201 -5.49 5.00 -0.95
N CYS A 202 -4.43 4.42 -0.36
CA CYS A 202 -4.16 2.99 -0.38
C CYS A 202 -4.83 2.22 0.76
N ASP A 203 -5.04 2.86 1.91
CA ASP A 203 -5.63 2.25 3.08
C ASP A 203 -6.46 3.27 3.86
N VAL A 204 -7.64 2.85 4.30
CA VAL A 204 -8.46 3.60 5.25
C VAL A 204 -8.27 2.89 6.58
N ASP A 205 -7.46 3.45 7.47
CA ASP A 205 -7.21 2.85 8.79
C ASP A 205 -8.52 2.42 9.46
N ALA A 206 -8.69 1.10 9.58
CA ALA A 206 -9.80 0.48 10.30
C ALA A 206 -9.75 0.75 11.81
N SER A 207 -8.67 1.32 12.33
CA SER A 207 -8.44 1.50 13.77
C SER A 207 -8.90 2.84 14.34
N GLY A 208 -9.25 3.83 13.52
CA GLY A 208 -9.46 5.20 14.03
C GLY A 208 -10.68 5.96 13.53
N SER A 209 -11.11 5.75 12.29
CA SER A 209 -12.23 6.51 11.73
C SER A 209 -13.12 5.64 10.87
N VAL A 210 -14.37 5.51 11.29
CA VAL A 210 -15.44 4.93 10.51
C VAL A 210 -15.72 5.81 9.28
N PRO A 211 -15.90 5.25 8.06
CA PRO A 211 -16.26 6.04 6.88
C PRO A 211 -17.56 6.82 7.08
N ALA A 212 -17.71 7.96 6.39
CA ALA A 212 -18.95 8.71 6.41
C ALA A 212 -20.13 7.87 5.87
N PRO A 213 -21.35 8.03 6.41
CA PRO A 213 -22.52 7.34 5.89
C PRO A 213 -22.77 7.64 4.41
N PHE A 214 -23.21 6.62 3.66
CA PHE A 214 -23.63 6.76 2.27
C PHE A 214 -25.16 6.79 2.19
N ALA A 215 -25.74 7.71 1.41
CA ALA A 215 -27.18 7.81 1.20
C ALA A 215 -27.55 7.56 -0.27
N GLY A 216 -28.75 7.05 -0.52
CA GLY A 216 -29.28 6.84 -1.86
C GLY A 216 -29.06 5.43 -2.43
N LEU A 217 -28.56 4.48 -1.62
CA LEU A 217 -28.37 3.09 -2.06
C LEU A 217 -29.69 2.35 -2.00
N LYS A 218 -30.16 1.83 -3.15
CA LYS A 218 -31.32 0.93 -3.19
C LYS A 218 -31.01 -0.37 -2.42
N ALA A 219 -32.05 -1.08 -1.99
CA ALA A 219 -31.95 -2.26 -1.13
C ALA A 219 -30.80 -3.20 -1.54
N PRO A 220 -29.76 -3.38 -0.68
CA PRO A 220 -28.63 -4.25 -0.94
C PRO A 220 -29.01 -5.73 -0.80
N LEU A 221 -28.09 -6.62 -1.19
CA LEU A 221 -28.27 -8.07 -1.03
C LEU A 221 -28.38 -8.50 0.44
N HIS A 222 -27.73 -7.77 1.35
CA HIS A 222 -27.73 -8.01 2.78
C HIS A 222 -27.91 -6.69 3.54
N ASP A 223 -28.70 -6.72 4.61
CA ASP A 223 -28.92 -5.56 5.48
C ASP A 223 -27.67 -5.20 6.30
N SER A 224 -26.72 -6.12 6.47
CA SER A 224 -25.44 -5.87 7.14
C SER A 224 -24.30 -6.73 6.59
N ALA A 225 -23.08 -6.20 6.57
CA ALA A 225 -21.87 -6.95 6.23
C ALA A 225 -20.67 -6.47 7.06
N THR A 226 -19.77 -7.39 7.42
CA THR A 226 -18.51 -7.09 8.12
C THR A 226 -17.33 -7.54 7.28
N VAL A 227 -16.36 -6.65 7.05
CA VAL A 227 -15.09 -6.94 6.38
C VAL A 227 -13.94 -6.27 7.13
N ARG A 228 -12.94 -7.04 7.56
CA ARG A 228 -11.74 -6.57 8.26
C ARG A 228 -12.04 -5.68 9.47
N GLY A 229 -13.07 -6.05 10.23
CA GLY A 229 -13.49 -5.30 11.43
C GLY A 229 -14.32 -4.05 11.15
N LEU A 230 -14.60 -3.72 9.89
CA LEU A 230 -15.56 -2.68 9.52
C LEU A 230 -16.91 -3.33 9.23
N ARG A 231 -17.93 -2.97 10.01
CA ARG A 231 -19.32 -3.35 9.78
C ARG A 231 -20.04 -2.23 9.03
N ALA A 232 -20.77 -2.59 7.99
CA ALA A 232 -21.70 -1.75 7.28
C ALA A 232 -23.13 -2.26 7.55
N ASP A 233 -24.04 -1.35 7.90
CA ASP A 233 -25.45 -1.63 8.11
C ASP A 233 -26.27 -0.72 7.18
N TRP A 234 -27.18 -1.32 6.42
CA TRP A 234 -28.11 -0.59 5.56
C TRP A 234 -29.47 -0.46 6.26
N HIS A 235 -29.98 0.78 6.32
CA HIS A 235 -31.33 1.07 6.78
C HIS A 235 -31.92 2.24 5.99
N LYS A 236 -33.10 2.05 5.39
CA LYS A 236 -33.85 3.11 4.68
C LYS A 236 -33.00 3.92 3.69
N ASN A 237 -32.28 3.24 2.80
CA ASN A 237 -31.40 3.82 1.77
C ASN A 237 -30.14 4.52 2.31
N ILE A 238 -29.79 4.32 3.58
CA ILE A 238 -28.59 4.84 4.20
C ILE A 238 -27.73 3.67 4.65
N VAL A 239 -26.46 3.65 4.24
CA VAL A 239 -25.44 2.75 4.78
C VAL A 239 -24.66 3.49 5.85
N THR A 240 -24.73 2.99 7.07
CA THR A 240 -23.91 3.45 8.18
C THR A 240 -22.80 2.45 8.43
N PHE A 241 -21.66 2.94 8.89
CA PHE A 241 -20.51 2.11 9.20
C PHE A 241 -20.27 2.10 10.72
N ALA A 242 -19.66 1.05 11.23
CA ALA A 242 -19.22 0.92 12.61
C ALA A 242 -17.99 0.03 12.69
N LEU A 243 -17.12 0.29 13.67
CA LEU A 243 -16.06 -0.67 14.01
C LEU A 243 -16.68 -1.85 14.76
N SER A 244 -16.53 -3.05 14.22
CA SER A 244 -16.87 -4.28 14.90
C SER A 244 -15.64 -4.76 15.67
N ALA A 245 -15.87 -5.30 16.88
CA ALA A 245 -14.89 -6.20 17.51
C ALA A 245 -14.47 -7.29 16.51
N PRO A 246 -13.26 -7.88 16.63
CA PRO A 246 -12.76 -8.89 15.71
C PRO A 246 -13.75 -10.07 15.63
N SER A 247 -14.64 -9.98 14.65
CA SER A 247 -15.63 -10.98 14.28
C SER A 247 -15.21 -11.54 12.93
N ARG A 248 -15.69 -12.75 12.60
CA ARG A 248 -15.45 -13.28 11.25
C ARG A 248 -16.10 -12.37 10.23
N ASP A 249 -15.35 -12.08 9.17
CA ASP A 249 -15.91 -11.43 7.99
C ASP A 249 -17.15 -12.20 7.53
N THR A 250 -18.22 -11.47 7.23
CA THR A 250 -19.47 -12.06 6.76
C THR A 250 -19.41 -12.37 5.27
N SER A 251 -18.43 -11.82 4.56
CA SER A 251 -18.19 -12.07 3.13
C SER A 251 -16.94 -12.93 2.92
N ASP A 252 -17.04 -13.94 2.07
CA ASP A 252 -15.87 -14.73 1.65
C ASP A 252 -14.94 -13.91 0.74
N ARG A 253 -13.63 -14.19 0.81
CA ARG A 253 -12.59 -13.49 0.03
C ARG A 253 -12.84 -13.54 -1.48
N THR A 254 -13.57 -14.55 -1.96
CA THR A 254 -13.89 -14.72 -3.39
C THR A 254 -14.96 -13.75 -3.89
N THR A 255 -15.69 -13.08 -2.97
CA THR A 255 -16.72 -12.09 -3.27
C THR A 255 -16.18 -10.66 -3.31
N HIS A 256 -14.95 -10.42 -2.88
CA HIS A 256 -14.39 -9.08 -2.77
C HIS A 256 -14.29 -8.34 -4.12
N ALA A 257 -14.06 -9.05 -5.22
CA ALA A 257 -14.09 -8.44 -6.55
C ALA A 257 -15.50 -7.94 -6.92
N LEU A 258 -16.54 -8.70 -6.58
CA LEU A 258 -17.93 -8.28 -6.78
C LEU A 258 -18.28 -7.07 -5.89
N CYS A 259 -17.84 -7.06 -4.64
CA CYS A 259 -17.99 -5.89 -3.76
C CYS A 259 -17.31 -4.66 -4.35
N ALA A 260 -16.10 -4.82 -4.92
CA ALA A 260 -15.39 -3.75 -5.60
C ALA A 260 -16.10 -3.27 -6.89
N LEU A 261 -16.69 -4.18 -7.67
CA LEU A 261 -17.51 -3.83 -8.82
C LEU A 261 -18.67 -2.92 -8.38
N HIS A 262 -19.47 -3.37 -7.41
CA HIS A 262 -20.62 -2.62 -6.92
C HIS A 262 -20.23 -1.29 -6.25
N ALA A 263 -19.10 -1.24 -5.53
CA ALA A 263 -18.58 0.02 -5.00
C ALA A 263 -18.28 1.01 -6.13
N GLY A 264 -17.65 0.54 -7.22
CA GLY A 264 -17.44 1.35 -8.43
C GLY A 264 -18.77 1.78 -9.08
N SER A 265 -19.78 0.91 -9.12
CA SER A 265 -21.13 1.26 -9.61
C SER A 265 -21.76 2.39 -8.81
N ILE A 266 -21.65 2.31 -7.47
CA ILE A 266 -22.17 3.33 -6.56
C ILE A 266 -21.44 4.66 -6.73
N GLU A 267 -20.11 4.64 -6.84
CA GLU A 267 -19.29 5.83 -6.98
C GLU A 267 -19.49 6.54 -8.34
N SER A 268 -19.81 5.78 -9.40
CA SER A 268 -19.98 6.30 -10.77
C SER A 268 -21.43 6.51 -11.20
N ASP A 269 -22.40 6.01 -10.45
CA ASP A 269 -23.81 5.87 -10.82
C ASP A 269 -24.05 5.11 -12.15
N VAL A 270 -23.10 4.26 -12.55
CA VAL A 270 -23.23 3.34 -13.68
C VAL A 270 -23.53 1.96 -13.12
N TRP A 271 -24.54 1.27 -13.66
CA TRP A 271 -25.00 -0.02 -13.11
C TRP A 271 -25.07 -1.16 -14.13
N ARG A 272 -24.80 -0.93 -15.41
CA ARG A 272 -24.91 -1.95 -16.47
C ARG A 272 -23.64 -1.98 -17.30
N HIS A 273 -23.34 -3.14 -17.88
CA HIS A 273 -22.18 -3.35 -18.76
C HIS A 273 -20.86 -2.97 -18.08
N GLN A 274 -20.68 -3.46 -16.86
CA GLN A 274 -19.49 -3.13 -16.08
C GLN A 274 -18.57 -4.34 -15.99
N ALA A 275 -17.28 -4.06 -15.95
CA ALA A 275 -16.25 -5.03 -15.65
C ALA A 275 -15.31 -4.45 -14.60
N VAL A 276 -14.87 -5.26 -13.66
CA VAL A 276 -13.81 -4.90 -12.72
C VAL A 276 -12.68 -5.90 -12.83
N ILE A 277 -11.46 -5.39 -12.93
CA ILE A 277 -10.26 -6.17 -12.66
C ILE A 277 -9.84 -5.88 -11.24
N TYR A 278 -9.86 -6.93 -10.43
CA TYR A 278 -9.61 -6.85 -9.01
C TYR A 278 -8.33 -7.60 -8.69
N PHE A 279 -7.35 -6.88 -8.14
CA PHE A 279 -6.12 -7.44 -7.58
C PHE A 279 -6.03 -7.03 -6.10
N SER A 280 -5.59 -7.96 -5.28
CA SER A 280 -5.46 -7.79 -3.83
C SER A 280 -4.39 -8.73 -3.29
N ASN A 281 -3.73 -8.36 -2.20
CA ASN A 281 -2.77 -9.24 -1.53
C ASN A 281 -3.46 -10.38 -0.75
N GLN A 282 -4.76 -10.25 -0.43
CA GLN A 282 -5.47 -11.20 0.44
C GLN A 282 -6.56 -12.00 -0.28
N SER A 283 -7.03 -11.50 -1.41
CA SER A 283 -8.14 -12.07 -2.17
C SER A 283 -7.68 -12.50 -3.56
N PRO A 284 -8.39 -13.45 -4.18
CA PRO A 284 -8.02 -13.92 -5.51
C PRO A 284 -8.06 -12.77 -6.52
N GLY A 285 -7.10 -12.74 -7.44
CA GLY A 285 -7.17 -11.86 -8.60
C GLY A 285 -8.30 -12.31 -9.53
N GLN A 286 -9.24 -11.42 -9.84
CA GLN A 286 -10.46 -11.77 -10.57
C GLN A 286 -10.82 -10.68 -11.58
N LEU A 287 -11.41 -11.11 -12.70
CA LEU A 287 -12.20 -10.27 -13.59
C LEU A 287 -13.66 -10.64 -13.40
N VAL A 288 -14.45 -9.69 -12.91
CA VAL A 288 -15.89 -9.86 -12.71
C VAL A 288 -16.61 -8.92 -13.65
N VAL A 289 -17.64 -9.43 -14.31
CA VAL A 289 -18.49 -8.68 -15.23
C VAL A 289 -19.92 -8.65 -14.72
N LEU A 290 -20.64 -7.60 -15.07
CA LEU A 290 -22.06 -7.43 -14.79
C LEU A 290 -22.83 -7.35 -16.10
N ASP A 291 -23.71 -8.31 -16.31
CA ASP A 291 -24.52 -8.38 -17.53
C ASP A 291 -25.58 -7.24 -17.57
N PRO A 292 -26.33 -7.08 -18.68
CA PRO A 292 -27.38 -6.06 -18.79
C PRO A 292 -28.55 -6.25 -17.81
N ARG A 293 -28.70 -7.46 -17.27
CA ARG A 293 -29.73 -7.89 -16.32
C ARG A 293 -29.25 -7.82 -14.87
N LEU A 294 -28.06 -7.27 -14.62
CA LEU A 294 -27.42 -7.15 -13.30
C LEU A 294 -26.99 -8.49 -12.70
N ASN A 295 -26.81 -9.54 -13.51
CA ASN A 295 -26.23 -10.80 -13.05
C ASN A 295 -24.70 -10.70 -13.09
N PRO A 296 -24.02 -10.95 -11.96
CA PRO A 296 -22.58 -10.97 -11.93
C PRO A 296 -22.03 -12.32 -12.42
N GLU A 297 -20.93 -12.27 -13.18
CA GLU A 297 -20.18 -13.43 -13.62
C GLU A 297 -18.69 -13.25 -13.37
N VAL A 298 -18.01 -14.28 -12.86
CA VAL A 298 -16.55 -14.31 -12.74
C VAL A 298 -16.00 -14.82 -14.07
N PHE A 299 -15.61 -13.90 -14.95
CA PHE A 299 -15.06 -14.23 -16.26
C PHE A 299 -13.67 -14.86 -16.17
N PHE A 300 -12.83 -14.36 -15.26
CA PHE A 300 -11.49 -14.88 -15.04
C PHE A 300 -11.12 -14.88 -13.56
N ARG A 301 -10.33 -15.88 -13.15
CA ARG A 301 -9.77 -15.99 -11.81
C ARG A 301 -8.34 -16.50 -11.89
N LEU A 302 -7.42 -15.83 -11.20
CA LEU A 302 -6.06 -16.34 -11.01
C LEU A 302 -6.13 -17.69 -10.29
N ARG A 303 -5.53 -18.71 -10.90
CA ARG A 303 -5.40 -20.03 -10.27
C ARG A 303 -4.41 -19.93 -9.11
N PRO A 304 -4.66 -20.63 -7.99
CA PRO A 304 -3.70 -20.68 -6.90
C PRO A 304 -2.41 -21.34 -7.40
N LEU A 305 -1.28 -20.64 -7.23
CA LEU A 305 0.05 -21.20 -7.44
C LEU A 305 0.29 -22.37 -6.48
N PRO A 306 1.09 -23.39 -6.81
CA PRO A 306 1.43 -24.49 -5.89
C PRO A 306 2.01 -24.02 -4.56
N GLN A 307 1.94 -24.87 -3.53
CA GLN A 307 2.32 -24.47 -2.16
C GLN A 307 3.83 -24.33 -2.01
N THR A 308 4.59 -25.16 -2.75
CA THR A 308 6.05 -25.12 -2.75
C THR A 308 6.56 -24.92 -4.18
N GLY A 309 7.75 -24.34 -4.31
CA GLY A 309 8.39 -24.24 -5.61
C GLY A 309 8.75 -25.60 -6.20
N GLN A 310 9.00 -26.61 -5.37
CA GLN A 310 9.15 -28.00 -5.84
C GLN A 310 7.89 -28.53 -6.56
N GLN A 311 6.70 -28.30 -6.00
CA GLN A 311 5.45 -28.68 -6.66
C GLN A 311 5.25 -27.91 -7.97
N TRP A 312 5.68 -26.64 -8.01
CA TRP A 312 5.64 -25.84 -9.22
C TRP A 312 6.56 -26.38 -10.30
N TRP A 313 7.79 -26.75 -9.93
CA TRP A 313 8.75 -27.41 -10.81
C TRP A 313 8.20 -28.71 -11.40
N GLN A 314 7.66 -29.59 -10.55
CA GLN A 314 7.03 -30.85 -10.96
C GLN A 314 5.81 -30.65 -11.87
N ALA A 315 5.01 -29.61 -11.63
CA ALA A 315 3.87 -29.29 -12.47
C ALA A 315 4.31 -28.88 -13.88
N LEU A 316 5.38 -28.08 -14.00
CA LEU A 316 5.95 -27.70 -15.30
C LEU A 316 6.59 -28.89 -16.03
N GLU A 317 7.25 -29.79 -15.29
CA GLU A 317 7.75 -31.06 -15.83
C GLU A 317 6.60 -31.89 -16.41
N THR A 318 5.53 -32.09 -15.64
CA THR A 318 4.35 -32.87 -16.07
C THR A 318 3.66 -32.24 -17.29
N GLN A 319 3.79 -30.93 -17.49
CA GLN A 319 3.31 -30.20 -18.68
C GLN A 319 4.26 -30.28 -19.88
N GLY A 320 5.29 -31.13 -19.84
CA GLY A 320 6.22 -31.36 -20.94
C GLY A 320 7.28 -30.27 -21.10
N ARG A 321 7.58 -29.49 -20.05
CA ARG A 321 8.58 -28.39 -20.11
C ARG A 321 9.99 -28.83 -19.69
N HIS A 322 10.30 -30.12 -19.71
CA HIS A 322 11.58 -30.69 -19.23
C HIS A 322 12.82 -30.03 -19.84
N ASP A 323 12.89 -29.86 -21.16
CA ASP A 323 14.07 -29.27 -21.82
C ASP A 323 14.30 -27.80 -21.45
N LEU A 324 13.22 -27.06 -21.18
CA LEU A 324 13.31 -25.67 -20.72
C LEU A 324 13.86 -25.64 -19.29
N LEU A 325 13.31 -26.48 -18.42
CA LEU A 325 13.71 -26.58 -17.02
C LEU A 325 15.15 -27.05 -16.86
N SER A 326 15.58 -28.04 -17.64
CA SER A 326 16.97 -28.52 -17.67
C SER A 326 17.95 -27.43 -18.13
N ARG A 327 17.61 -26.67 -19.18
CA ARG A 327 18.42 -25.54 -19.64
C ARG A 327 18.47 -24.41 -18.60
N PHE A 328 17.34 -24.15 -17.93
CA PHE A 328 17.27 -23.14 -16.88
C PHE A 328 18.12 -23.53 -15.67
N SER A 329 18.00 -24.76 -15.16
CA SER A 329 18.77 -25.23 -14.01
C SER A 329 20.27 -25.32 -14.28
N THR A 330 20.66 -25.68 -15.51
CA THR A 330 22.07 -25.69 -15.92
C THR A 330 22.66 -24.27 -15.96
N ARG A 331 21.87 -23.28 -16.41
CA ARG A 331 22.33 -21.90 -16.59
C ARG A 331 22.23 -21.07 -15.31
N PHE A 332 21.23 -21.33 -14.48
CA PHE A 332 20.89 -20.58 -13.27
C PHE A 332 20.64 -21.54 -12.09
N PRO A 333 21.68 -22.24 -11.61
CA PRO A 333 21.54 -23.25 -10.56
C PRO A 333 21.07 -22.65 -9.22
N ASP A 334 21.57 -21.47 -8.86
CA ASP A 334 21.22 -20.80 -7.59
C ASP A 334 19.76 -20.35 -7.58
N ASP A 335 19.29 -19.72 -8.66
CA ASP A 335 17.90 -19.27 -8.84
C ASP A 335 16.93 -20.46 -8.79
N THR A 336 17.35 -21.59 -9.38
CA THR A 336 16.60 -22.84 -9.33
C THR A 336 16.50 -23.36 -7.90
N ALA A 337 17.60 -23.38 -7.15
CA ALA A 337 17.60 -23.81 -5.76
C ALA A 337 16.71 -22.90 -4.89
N GLN A 338 16.76 -21.59 -5.10
CA GLN A 338 15.90 -20.62 -4.40
C GLN A 338 14.42 -20.87 -4.69
N LEU A 339 14.07 -21.02 -5.97
CA LEU A 339 12.72 -21.32 -6.39
C LEU A 339 12.21 -22.61 -5.75
N VAL A 340 12.94 -23.72 -5.90
CA VAL A 340 12.53 -25.03 -5.36
C VAL A 340 12.38 -25.00 -3.84
N GLY A 341 13.25 -24.26 -3.14
CA GLY A 341 13.19 -24.08 -1.69
C GLY A 341 12.04 -23.19 -1.19
N MET A 342 11.39 -22.41 -2.06
CA MET A 342 10.31 -21.52 -1.65
C MET A 342 9.09 -22.25 -1.13
N HIS A 343 8.52 -21.70 -0.06
CA HIS A 343 7.24 -22.08 0.51
C HIS A 343 6.30 -20.86 0.50
N PHE A 344 5.24 -20.94 -0.30
CA PHE A 344 4.25 -19.88 -0.41
C PHE A 344 3.18 -20.07 0.67
N THR A 345 3.33 -19.38 1.80
CA THR A 345 2.35 -19.37 2.89
C THR A 345 1.26 -18.31 2.62
N GLY A 346 0.01 -18.62 3.00
CA GLY A 346 -1.12 -17.69 2.80
C GLY A 346 -1.80 -17.80 1.42
N PRO A 347 -2.46 -16.73 0.94
CA PRO A 347 -3.15 -16.73 -0.34
C PRO A 347 -2.17 -16.84 -1.53
N ARG A 348 -2.49 -17.71 -2.48
CA ARG A 348 -1.62 -18.09 -3.63
C ARG A 348 -2.23 -17.75 -4.99
N ASP A 349 -3.42 -17.18 -4.97
CA ASP A 349 -4.25 -16.78 -6.11
C ASP A 349 -4.21 -15.26 -6.32
N ASN A 350 -3.13 -14.60 -5.89
CA ASN A 350 -2.94 -13.16 -5.99
C ASN A 350 -1.65 -12.79 -6.74
N LEU A 351 -1.53 -11.50 -7.11
CA LEU A 351 -0.34 -10.98 -7.79
C LEU A 351 0.90 -10.93 -6.89
N THR A 352 0.76 -10.75 -5.58
CA THR A 352 1.90 -10.68 -4.65
C THR A 352 2.70 -11.98 -4.67
N THR A 353 2.02 -13.12 -4.54
CA THR A 353 2.62 -14.45 -4.57
C THR A 353 3.16 -14.77 -5.96
N LEU A 354 2.47 -14.35 -7.02
CA LEU A 354 2.98 -14.46 -8.39
C LEU A 354 4.27 -13.69 -8.59
N PHE A 355 4.33 -12.43 -8.15
CA PHE A 355 5.53 -11.61 -8.24
C PHE A 355 6.66 -12.15 -7.37
N ALA A 356 6.35 -12.75 -6.22
CA ALA A 356 7.37 -13.43 -5.42
C ALA A 356 8.00 -14.62 -6.19
N ALA A 357 7.18 -15.42 -6.87
CA ALA A 357 7.68 -16.50 -7.74
C ALA A 357 8.50 -15.96 -8.92
N CYS A 358 8.04 -14.87 -9.56
CA CYS A 358 8.80 -14.19 -10.61
C CYS A 358 10.16 -13.70 -10.11
N ALA A 359 10.25 -13.18 -8.89
CA ALA A 359 11.51 -12.72 -8.31
C ALA A 359 12.57 -13.82 -8.27
N CYS A 360 12.19 -15.05 -7.94
CA CYS A 360 13.10 -16.20 -7.97
C CYS A 360 13.60 -16.50 -9.37
N VAL A 361 12.70 -16.54 -10.36
CA VAL A 361 13.06 -16.83 -11.76
C VAL A 361 13.94 -15.71 -12.35
N MET A 362 13.79 -14.47 -11.87
CA MET A 362 14.58 -13.32 -12.31
C MET A 362 15.95 -13.19 -11.62
N GLY A 363 16.33 -14.15 -10.77
CA GLY A 363 17.57 -14.06 -9.97
C GLY A 363 17.56 -12.92 -8.96
N GLN A 364 16.37 -12.48 -8.54
CA GLN A 364 16.17 -11.45 -7.53
C GLN A 364 15.90 -12.04 -6.15
N ALA A 365 15.98 -13.37 -5.97
CA ALA A 365 15.83 -13.99 -4.67
C ALA A 365 17.13 -13.93 -3.86
N THR A 366 17.00 -13.69 -2.56
CA THR A 366 18.11 -13.84 -1.59
C THR A 366 17.68 -14.84 -0.53
N THR A 367 18.56 -15.20 0.40
CA THR A 367 18.20 -16.04 1.54
C THR A 367 17.33 -15.27 2.55
N GLY A 368 16.23 -15.88 3.00
CA GLY A 368 15.35 -15.34 4.06
C GLY A 368 14.36 -14.20 3.74
N PRO A 369 14.08 -13.76 2.50
CA PRO A 369 13.11 -12.70 2.25
C PRO A 369 11.67 -13.20 2.41
N SER A 370 10.78 -12.31 2.82
CA SER A 370 9.33 -12.57 2.81
C SER A 370 8.77 -12.53 1.38
N VAL A 371 7.57 -13.11 1.19
CA VAL A 371 6.81 -13.03 -0.08
C VAL A 371 6.64 -11.57 -0.53
N GLN A 372 6.35 -10.66 0.41
CA GLN A 372 6.20 -9.24 0.11
C GLN A 372 7.52 -8.60 -0.36
N GLN A 373 8.65 -8.95 0.27
CA GLN A 373 9.96 -8.42 -0.13
C GLN A 373 10.37 -8.89 -1.52
N LEU A 374 10.09 -10.14 -1.87
CA LEU A 374 10.30 -10.66 -3.22
C LEU A 374 9.39 -9.97 -4.25
N ALA A 375 8.11 -9.79 -3.94
CA ALA A 375 7.19 -9.05 -4.78
C ALA A 375 7.65 -7.59 -5.00
N ASP A 376 8.12 -6.92 -3.94
CA ASP A 376 8.63 -5.56 -3.99
C ASP A 376 9.86 -5.44 -4.90
N ARG A 377 10.72 -6.46 -4.99
CA ARG A 377 11.85 -6.48 -5.93
C ARG A 377 11.39 -6.49 -7.39
N VAL A 378 10.35 -7.26 -7.71
CA VAL A 378 9.78 -7.29 -9.07
C VAL A 378 9.10 -5.96 -9.39
N ILE A 379 8.33 -5.41 -8.45
CA ILE A 379 7.69 -4.09 -8.61
C ILE A 379 8.76 -3.02 -8.86
N ALA A 380 9.80 -3.01 -8.05
CA ALA A 380 10.90 -2.07 -8.19
C ALA A 380 11.66 -2.22 -9.52
N ALA A 381 11.92 -3.46 -9.95
CA ALA A 381 12.51 -3.72 -11.25
C ALA A 381 11.60 -3.17 -12.37
N ALA A 382 10.29 -3.41 -12.29
CA ALA A 382 9.31 -2.89 -13.24
C ALA A 382 9.23 -1.36 -13.22
N MET A 383 9.37 -0.73 -12.05
CA MET A 383 9.41 0.73 -11.90
C MET A 383 10.64 1.35 -12.57
N SER A 384 11.71 0.60 -12.85
CA SER A 384 12.85 1.16 -13.60
C SER A 384 12.61 1.27 -15.11
N PHE A 385 11.57 0.61 -15.64
CA PHE A 385 11.20 0.65 -17.06
C PHE A 385 10.12 1.70 -17.32
N HIS A 386 10.49 2.84 -17.91
CA HIS A 386 9.59 3.97 -18.21
C HIS A 386 9.28 4.14 -19.71
N GLY A 387 9.18 3.02 -20.45
CA GLY A 387 8.97 3.06 -21.91
C GLY A 387 7.60 2.57 -22.34
N LYS A 388 6.98 3.24 -23.32
CA LYS A 388 5.84 2.69 -24.10
C LYS A 388 6.19 1.35 -24.76
N ASN A 389 7.48 1.10 -24.98
CA ASN A 389 8.06 -0.09 -25.62
C ASN A 389 8.68 -1.07 -24.60
N ALA A 390 8.24 -1.06 -23.33
CA ALA A 390 8.69 -2.08 -22.37
C ALA A 390 8.34 -3.48 -22.91
N HIS A 391 9.28 -4.43 -22.80
CA HIS A 391 9.06 -5.82 -23.21
C HIS A 391 7.86 -6.39 -22.46
N ARG A 392 6.94 -7.01 -23.19
CA ARG A 392 5.72 -7.62 -22.65
C ARG A 392 5.84 -9.13 -22.76
N ILE A 393 5.32 -9.82 -21.76
CA ILE A 393 5.12 -11.27 -21.82
C ILE A 393 3.64 -11.46 -22.14
N ASP A 394 3.36 -11.92 -23.35
CA ASP A 394 2.00 -12.26 -23.76
C ASP A 394 1.62 -13.59 -23.10
N ILE A 395 0.57 -13.55 -22.28
CA ILE A 395 0.02 -14.73 -21.63
C ILE A 395 -1.14 -15.20 -22.49
N GLY A 396 -0.99 -16.37 -23.12
CA GLY A 396 -2.08 -17.01 -23.85
C GLY A 396 -3.19 -17.43 -22.88
N PHE A 397 -4.44 -17.10 -23.22
CA PHE A 397 -5.61 -17.65 -22.54
C PHE A 397 -5.87 -19.06 -23.12
N ASP A 398 -5.54 -20.09 -22.33
CA ASP A 398 -5.96 -21.46 -22.60
C ASP A 398 -7.43 -21.64 -22.17
N GLU A 399 -8.29 -22.20 -23.02
CA GLU A 399 -9.73 -22.41 -22.72
C GLU A 399 -9.95 -23.26 -21.45
N SER A 400 -8.97 -24.09 -21.06
CA SER A 400 -8.97 -24.84 -19.79
C SER A 400 -8.82 -23.95 -18.54
N LEU A 401 -8.50 -22.66 -18.70
CA LEU A 401 -8.46 -21.64 -17.65
C LEU A 401 -9.82 -20.98 -17.39
N MET A 402 -10.79 -21.17 -18.28
CA MET A 402 -12.10 -20.56 -18.14
C MET A 402 -13.07 -21.49 -17.40
N ILE A 403 -13.77 -20.96 -16.41
CA ILE A 403 -15.00 -21.58 -15.90
C ILE A 403 -16.14 -21.09 -16.80
N ILE A 404 -16.17 -21.48 -18.08
CA ILE A 404 -17.28 -21.10 -18.97
C ILE A 404 -18.47 -22.01 -18.61
N LYS A 405 -19.53 -21.42 -18.04
CA LYS A 405 -20.88 -21.99 -18.10
C LYS A 405 -21.79 -21.06 -18.91
N SER A 406 -21.48 -20.85 -20.20
CA SER A 406 -22.42 -20.61 -21.30
C SER A 406 -21.70 -20.06 -22.55
N PRO A 407 -22.01 -20.50 -23.78
CA PRO A 407 -21.41 -20.00 -25.01
C PRO A 407 -22.27 -18.88 -25.61
N ILE A 408 -22.18 -17.64 -25.12
CA ILE A 408 -22.86 -16.51 -25.78
C ILE A 408 -22.04 -15.22 -25.69
N PHE A 409 -20.85 -15.16 -26.30
CA PHE A 409 -20.30 -13.86 -26.73
C PHE A 409 -19.39 -14.05 -27.97
N PRO A 410 -19.73 -13.44 -29.13
CA PRO A 410 -18.76 -13.24 -30.19
C PRO A 410 -17.85 -12.07 -29.81
N SER A 411 -16.52 -12.28 -29.89
CA SER A 411 -15.45 -11.27 -29.81
C SER A 411 -15.55 -10.25 -28.66
N VAL A 412 -14.87 -10.53 -27.55
CA VAL A 412 -14.64 -9.53 -26.49
C VAL A 412 -13.21 -8.99 -26.65
N ASP A 413 -13.12 -7.71 -27.00
CA ASP A 413 -11.88 -6.93 -27.01
C ASP A 413 -11.46 -6.55 -25.58
N TRP A 414 -10.17 -6.69 -25.31
CA TRP A 414 -9.57 -6.70 -23.97
C TRP A 414 -9.34 -5.30 -23.38
N ILE A 415 -9.65 -5.11 -22.09
CA ILE A 415 -9.39 -3.86 -21.35
C ILE A 415 -8.64 -4.20 -20.05
N PHE A 416 -7.49 -3.57 -19.84
CA PHE A 416 -6.70 -3.66 -18.60
C PHE A 416 -7.07 -2.51 -17.67
N ILE A 417 -7.51 -2.83 -16.44
CA ILE A 417 -7.70 -1.88 -15.33
C ILE A 417 -6.62 -2.23 -14.30
N ARG A 418 -5.69 -1.30 -14.09
CA ARG A 418 -4.53 -1.44 -13.21
C ARG A 418 -4.84 -0.68 -11.92
N ARG A 419 -4.93 -1.38 -10.80
CA ARG A 419 -4.94 -0.78 -9.44
C ARG A 419 -3.51 -0.45 -9.03
#